data_AF-A0A7C2C2S9-F1
#
_entry.id   AF-A0A7C2C2S9-F1
#
_cell.length_a   1.000
_cell.length_b   1.000
_cell.length_c   1.000
_cell.angle_alpha   90.00
_cell.angle_beta   90.00
_cell.angle_gamma   90.00
#
_symmetry.space_group_name_H-M   'P 1'
#
loop_
_entity.id
_entity.type
_entity.pdbx_description
1 polymer ?
#
loop_
_entity_poly.entity_id
_entity_poly.type
_entity_poly.pdbx_seq_one_letter_code
_entity_poly.pdbx_strand_id
1 'polypeptide(L)' 'MARVAVIIPNYNGAALLPACLEGLRRQTFKDFIAVVVDNGSADGSVGLIRTRFPEVKVVGLPHNLGF' A
#
# COMPACT_ATOMS: atom_id res chain seq x y z
N MET A 1 2.06 -14.33 14.94
CA MET A 1 1.81 -14.10 13.49
C MET A 1 0.64 -13.13 13.39
N ALA A 2 0.62 -12.24 12.39
CA ALA A 2 -0.51 -11.33 12.21
C ALA A 2 -1.78 -12.11 11.85
N ARG A 3 -2.94 -11.75 12.43
CA ARG A 3 -4.22 -12.43 12.14
C ARG A 3 -4.82 -12.06 10.79
N VAL A 4 -4.54 -10.85 10.27
CA VAL A 4 -5.08 -10.34 9.02
C VAL A 4 -3.95 -9.79 8.14
N ALA A 5 -4.03 -10.03 6.83
CA ALA A 5 -3.22 -9.35 5.83
C ALA A 5 -4.13 -8.50 4.94
N VAL A 6 -3.89 -7.19 4.90
CA VAL A 6 -4.59 -6.25 4.02
C VAL A 6 -3.74 -6.05 2.77
N ILE A 7 -4.22 -6.55 1.63
CA ILE A 7 -3.53 -6.46 0.34
C ILE A 7 -4.20 -5.36 -0.48
N ILE A 8 -3.42 -4.36 -0.89
CA ILE A 8 -3.90 -3.21 -1.67
C ILE A 8 -3.21 -3.25 -3.04
N PRO A 9 -3.89 -3.66 -4.13
CA PRO A 9 -3.36 -3.46 -5.47
C PRO A 9 -3.31 -1.96 -5.77
N ASN A 10 -2.20 -1.50 -6.33
CA ASN A 10 -1.97 -0.10 -6.68
C ASN A 10 -1.46 0.01 -8.11
N TYR A 11 -2.07 0.90 -8.89
CA TYR A 11 -1.53 1.38 -10.16
C TYR A 11 -1.84 2.87 -10.28
N ASN A 12 -0.81 3.70 -10.23
CA ASN A 12 -0.90 5.15 -10.24
C ASN A 12 -1.90 5.73 -9.21
N GLY A 13 -1.85 5.23 -7.97
CA GLY A 13 -2.76 5.60 -6.88
C GLY A 13 -2.27 6.67 -5.91
N ALA A 14 -1.27 7.50 -6.24
CA ALA A 14 -0.67 8.48 -5.34
C ALA A 14 -1.68 9.45 -4.72
N ALA A 15 -2.77 9.76 -5.43
CA ALA A 15 -3.84 10.64 -4.94
C ALA A 15 -4.76 9.96 -3.90
N LEU A 16 -4.91 8.62 -3.95
CA LEU A 16 -5.87 7.87 -3.14
C LEU A 16 -5.21 7.11 -1.97
N LEU A 17 -4.00 6.60 -2.21
CA LEU A 17 -3.25 5.82 -1.23
C LEU A 17 -3.11 6.50 0.15
N PRO A 18 -2.83 7.81 0.26
CA PRO A 18 -2.69 8.44 1.57
C PRO A 18 -3.94 8.30 2.44
N ALA A 19 -5.13 8.54 1.87
CA ALA A 19 -6.38 8.44 2.61
C ALA A 19 -6.68 6.99 3.03
N CYS A 20 -6.40 6.02 2.15
CA CYS A 20 -6.54 4.59 2.43
C CYS A 20 -5.62 4.14 3.59
N LEU A 21 -4.32 4.44 3.49
CA LEU A 21 -3.32 4.01 4.47
C LEU A 21 -3.51 4.71 5.83
N GLU A 22 -3.89 5.99 5.83
CA GLU A 22 -4.28 6.68 7.06
C GLU A 22 -5.54 6.07 7.71
N GLY A 23 -6.49 5.60 6.91
CA GLY A 23 -7.64 4.83 7.40
C GLY A 23 -7.24 3.54 8.10
N LEU A 24 -6.28 2.80 7.53
CA LEU A 24 -5.71 1.60 8.15
C LEU A 24 -4.95 1.93 9.43
N ARG A 25 -4.12 2.99 9.43
CA ARG A 25 -3.39 3.45 10.61
C ARG A 25 -4.32 3.80 11.77
N ARG A 26 -5.53 4.31 11.49
CA ARG A 26 -6.56 4.63 12.50
C ARG A 26 -7.41 3.44 13.00
N GLN A 27 -7.30 2.25 12.40
CA GLN A 27 -8.12 1.10 12.83
C GLN A 27 -7.90 0.75 14.30
N THR A 28 -8.96 0.36 15.00
CA THR A 28 -8.88 -0.10 16.40
C THR A 28 -8.32 -1.51 16.52
N PHE A 29 -8.54 -2.35 15.50
CA PHE A 29 -7.88 -3.64 15.36
C PHE A 29 -6.46 -3.45 14.83
N LYS A 30 -5.43 -3.93 15.56
CA LYS A 30 -4.01 -3.72 15.21
C LYS A 30 -3.26 -4.99 14.80
N ASP A 31 -3.88 -6.16 14.92
CA ASP A 31 -3.24 -7.44 14.61
C ASP A 31 -3.32 -7.76 13.11
N PHE A 32 -2.79 -6.84 12.30
CA PHE A 32 -2.75 -6.94 10.86
C PHE A 32 -1.43 -6.40 10.28
N ILE A 33 -1.14 -6.80 9.04
CA ILE A 33 -0.13 -6.16 8.21
C ILE A 33 -0.78 -5.55 6.97
N ALA A 34 -0.25 -4.44 6.48
CA ALA A 34 -0.63 -3.85 5.21
C ALA A 34 0.46 -4.08 4.17
N VAL A 35 0.05 -4.55 2.99
CA VAL A 35 0.93 -4.78 1.85
C VAL A 35 0.33 -4.08 0.64
N VAL A 36 1.06 -3.14 0.06
CA VAL A 36 0.73 -2.54 -1.24
C VAL A 36 1.44 -3.34 -2.33
N VAL A 37 0.68 -3.86 -3.28
CA VAL A 37 1.21 -4.48 -4.48
C VAL A 37 1.19 -3.43 -5.59
N ASP A 38 2.35 -2.87 -5.89
CA ASP A 38 2.51 -1.85 -6.92
C ASP A 38 2.63 -2.49 -8.31
N ASN A 39 1.69 -2.19 -9.20
CA ASN A 39 1.57 -2.78 -10.53
C ASN A 39 2.34 -1.96 -11.58
N GLY A 40 3.58 -1.56 -11.26
CA GLY A 40 4.43 -0.74 -12.13
C GLY A 40 3.97 0.71 -12.24
N SER A 41 3.73 1.38 -11.11
CA SER A 41 3.28 2.79 -11.12
C SER A 41 4.41 3.75 -11.48
N ALA A 42 4.05 4.87 -12.11
CA ALA A 42 4.98 5.94 -12.52
C ALA A 42 4.65 7.31 -11.87
N ASP A 43 3.70 7.36 -10.95
CA ASP A 43 3.16 8.59 -10.35
C ASP A 43 3.79 8.99 -9.01
N GLY A 44 4.84 8.27 -8.58
CA GLY A 44 5.51 8.52 -7.30
C GLY A 44 4.82 7.90 -6.07
N SER A 45 3.74 7.13 -6.24
CA SER A 45 3.04 6.44 -5.15
C SER A 45 3.95 5.59 -4.26
N VAL A 46 4.89 4.85 -4.84
CA VAL A 46 5.87 4.04 -4.08
C VAL A 46 6.78 4.90 -3.21
N GLY A 47 7.26 6.03 -3.73
CA GLY A 47 8.09 6.98 -2.97
C GLY A 47 7.30 7.62 -1.83
N LEU A 48 6.02 7.94 -2.07
CA LEU A 48 5.11 8.41 -1.03
C LEU A 48 4.93 7.38 0.08
N ILE A 49 4.72 6.10 -0.25
CA ILE A 49 4.58 5.03 0.75
C ILE A 49 5.83 4.92 1.60
N ARG A 50 7.01 4.83 0.97
CA ARG A 50 8.29 4.68 1.69
C ARG A 50 8.59 5.83 2.65
N THR A 51 8.12 7.04 2.35
CA THR A 51 8.37 8.23 3.17
C THR A 51 7.33 8.44 4.26
N ARG A 52 6.04 8.23 3.98
CA ARG A 52 4.92 8.54 4.91
C ARG A 52 4.38 7.34 5.68
N PHE A 53 4.58 6.14 5.15
CA PHE A 53 4.03 4.89 5.68
C PHE A 53 5.09 3.77 5.71
N PRO A 54 6.22 3.97 6.42
CA PRO A 54 7.32 3.00 6.45
C PRO A 54 6.92 1.62 7.03
N GLU A 55 5.81 1.54 7.76
CA GLU A 55 5.24 0.29 8.26
C GLU A 55 4.55 -0.55 7.18
N VAL A 56 4.20 0.04 6.04
CA VAL A 56 3.52 -0.63 4.93
C VAL A 56 4.55 -1.33 4.05
N LYS A 57 4.36 -2.63 3.82
CA LYS A 57 5.21 -3.39 2.92
C LYS A 57 4.83 -3.08 1.47
N VAL A 58 5.82 -2.91 0.60
CA VAL A 58 5.59 -2.70 -0.83
C VAL A 58 6.17 -3.88 -1.62
N VAL A 59 5.35 -4.48 -2.47
CA VAL A 59 5.76 -5.48 -3.45
C VAL A 59 5.59 -4.84 -4.83
N GLY A 60 6.69 -4.57 -5.52
CA GLY A 60 6.67 -3.95 -6.85
C GLY A 60 6.70 -4.99 -7.96
N LEU A 61 5.82 -4.82 -8.95
CA LEU A 61 5.81 -5.55 -10.21
C LEU A 61 6.55 -4.72 -11.29
N PRO A 62 7.21 -5.38 -12.26
CA PRO A 62 8.04 -4.67 -13.24
C PRO A 62 7.22 -3.83 -14.23
N HIS A 63 5.94 -4.15 -14.44
CA HIS A 63 4.99 -3.43 -15.27
C HIS A 63 3.56 -3.82 -14.87
N ASN A 64 2.56 -3.12 -15.40
CA ASN A 64 1.16 -3.40 -15.14
C ASN A 64 0.74 -4.75 -15.75
N LEU A 65 0.34 -5.70 -14.91
CA LEU A 65 -0.11 -7.05 -15.29
C LEU A 65 -1.65 -7.20 -15.37
N GLY A 66 -2.41 -6.11 -15.22
CA GLY A 66 -3.87 -6.14 -15.09
C GLY A 66 -4.35 -6.47 -13.67
N PHE A 67 -5.64 -6.23 -13.42
CA PHE A 67 -6.38 -6.63 -12.21
C PHE A 67 -7.86 -6.80 -12.56
#